data_AF-F6UWE5-F1
#
_entry.id   AF-F6UWE5-F1
#
_cell.length_a   1.000
_cell.length_b   1.000
_cell.length_c   1.000
_cell.angle_alpha   90.00
_cell.angle_beta   90.00
_cell.angle_gamma   90.00
#
_symmetry.space_group_name_H-M   'P 1'
#
loop_
_entity.id
_entity.type
_entity.pdbx_description
1 polymer ?
#
loop_
_entity_poly.entity_id
_entity_poly.type
_entity_poly.pdbx_seq_one_letter_code
_entity_poly.pdbx_strand_id
1 'polypeptide(L)'
;ELAEEGGLGSGEPLPLDAHGGPVGCVLVALVAPSGLLRQPQQLVQELSRCGALRGCPKVFLLLSSAPGAAPEPGAFLTSLGELCGRCPHWSLLQLLTEVFCRIAEEFSGATYCPVLRSSLRGALCLGDTEPWGLEPEPSPSAQYDLSGARVALLLAVIRGRSGAQHDVEALWGLCQALGFETTLMTDPTAQAFQEELAQFREWLDAHRGPVSCALVALMAHGGPQGQLLGADGQEVQPEALVRELSCCRALRGRPKIFLLQACRGGHRDAGLGPTALSWFWRWLRAPPATPSHADVLQVYADAQGSSSRGPTAGSSDQADILMVYAAAEGCVAYRDETGSDFIQTLVEVLRADPKGDLLELLTEVNRRVCELDVLGPDSDERRKACLEIRSSLRRRLCLQA
;
A
#
# COMPACT_ATOMS: atom_id res chain seq x y z
N GLU A 1 12.41 -21.58 8.24
CA GLU A 1 13.37 -22.54 7.65
C GLU A 1 12.72 -23.36 6.53
N LEU A 2 12.29 -22.71 5.43
CA LEU A 2 11.80 -23.40 4.23
C LEU A 2 12.19 -22.54 3.01
N ALA A 3 13.49 -22.39 2.75
CA ALA A 3 14.00 -21.90 1.46
C ALA A 3 15.54 -21.97 1.41
N GLU A 4 16.11 -23.14 1.61
CA GLU A 4 17.34 -23.50 0.88
C GLU A 4 17.18 -24.94 0.40
N GLU A 5 17.52 -25.14 -0.87
CA GLU A 5 17.51 -26.39 -1.65
C GLU A 5 16.21 -26.79 -2.36
N GLY A 6 16.30 -26.75 -3.70
CA GLY A 6 15.46 -27.53 -4.60
C GLY A 6 14.35 -26.73 -5.29
N GLY A 7 14.54 -26.44 -6.58
CA GLY A 7 13.44 -25.97 -7.43
C GLY A 7 12.30 -26.97 -7.40
N LEU A 8 11.15 -26.57 -6.87
CA LEU A 8 9.92 -27.36 -6.97
C LEU A 8 9.46 -27.38 -8.43
N GLY A 9 9.40 -28.59 -9.00
CA GLY A 9 8.74 -28.84 -10.26
C GLY A 9 7.27 -28.47 -10.16
N SER A 10 6.71 -27.89 -11.22
CA SER A 10 5.30 -27.52 -11.32
C SER A 10 4.40 -28.76 -11.14
N GLY A 11 3.84 -28.97 -9.95
CA GLY A 11 2.77 -29.95 -9.73
C GLY A 11 2.72 -30.66 -8.38
N GLU A 12 3.73 -30.53 -7.51
CA GLU A 12 3.66 -31.14 -6.17
C GLU A 12 2.97 -30.20 -5.15
N PRO A 13 2.08 -30.73 -4.28
CA PRO A 13 1.45 -29.94 -3.22
C PRO A 13 2.52 -29.44 -2.24
N LEU A 14 2.38 -28.20 -1.78
CA LEU A 14 3.31 -27.63 -0.81
C LEU A 14 3.27 -28.46 0.49
N PRO A 15 4.39 -28.62 1.22
CA PRO A 15 4.43 -29.38 2.48
C PRO A 15 3.38 -28.91 3.51
N LEU A 16 2.96 -27.64 3.43
CA LEU A 16 1.91 -27.05 4.25
C LEU A 16 0.51 -27.61 3.96
N ASP A 17 0.21 -28.03 2.72
CA ASP A 17 -1.06 -28.68 2.38
C ASP A 17 -1.16 -30.11 2.97
N ALA A 18 -0.02 -30.72 3.32
CA ALA A 18 0.04 -32.00 4.04
C ALA A 18 -0.04 -31.83 5.58
N HIS A 19 0.08 -30.60 6.09
CA HIS A 19 0.02 -30.29 7.51
C HIS A 19 -1.46 -30.27 7.96
N GLY A 20 -1.95 -31.37 8.54
CA GLY A 20 -3.36 -31.56 8.92
C GLY A 20 -3.89 -30.71 10.10
N GLY A 21 -3.20 -29.63 10.49
CA GLY A 21 -3.58 -28.73 11.57
C GLY A 21 -3.93 -27.32 11.07
N PRO A 22 -4.76 -26.54 11.79
CA PRO A 22 -5.12 -25.19 11.38
C PRO A 22 -3.89 -24.27 11.39
N VAL A 23 -3.66 -23.54 10.29
CA VAL A 23 -2.59 -22.55 10.16
C VAL A 23 -3.20 -21.15 10.34
N GLY A 24 -2.75 -20.40 11.35
CA GLY A 24 -3.27 -19.05 11.62
C GLY A 24 -2.62 -17.95 10.78
N CYS A 25 -1.33 -18.09 10.46
CA CYS A 25 -0.57 -17.22 9.57
C CYS A 25 0.70 -17.96 9.11
N VAL A 26 1.36 -17.42 8.07
CA VAL A 26 2.70 -17.85 7.67
C VAL A 26 3.64 -16.67 7.70
N LEU A 27 4.80 -16.85 8.34
CA LEU A 27 5.91 -15.91 8.34
C LEU A 27 7.07 -16.51 7.55
N VAL A 28 7.47 -15.84 6.48
CA VAL A 28 8.66 -16.15 5.68
C VAL A 28 9.67 -15.03 5.89
N ALA A 29 10.83 -15.34 6.45
CA ALA A 29 11.95 -14.42 6.50
C ALA A 29 13.00 -14.84 5.47
N LEU A 30 13.27 -13.96 4.50
CA LEU A 30 14.33 -14.11 3.51
C LEU A 30 15.39 -13.06 3.78
N VAL A 31 16.60 -13.50 4.12
CA VAL A 31 17.76 -12.66 4.29
C VAL A 31 18.74 -12.99 3.18
N ALA A 32 19.05 -12.04 2.31
CA ALA A 32 20.00 -12.26 1.23
C ALA A 32 20.78 -10.99 0.88
N PRO A 33 21.96 -11.10 0.24
CA PRO A 33 22.67 -9.93 -0.25
C PRO A 33 21.89 -9.11 -1.26
N SER A 34 22.16 -7.81 -1.30
CA SER A 34 21.46 -6.84 -2.16
C SER A 34 21.48 -7.27 -3.62
N GLY A 35 20.32 -7.27 -4.29
CA GLY A 35 20.17 -7.64 -5.70
C GLY A 35 20.01 -9.15 -5.99
N LEU A 36 20.06 -10.02 -4.97
CA LEU A 36 19.81 -11.47 -5.09
C LEU A 36 18.37 -11.90 -4.76
N LEU A 37 17.59 -11.06 -4.08
CA LEU A 37 16.15 -11.27 -3.84
C LEU A 37 15.33 -11.05 -5.13
N ARG A 38 15.54 -11.85 -6.17
CA ARG A 38 14.98 -11.57 -7.50
C ARG A 38 13.54 -12.01 -7.71
N GLN A 39 12.92 -12.81 -6.84
CA GLN A 39 11.58 -13.35 -7.12
C GLN A 39 10.69 -13.60 -5.87
N PRO A 40 10.49 -12.64 -4.95
CA PRO A 40 9.49 -12.82 -3.90
C PRO A 40 8.06 -12.99 -4.45
N GLN A 41 7.78 -12.41 -5.64
CA GLN A 41 6.47 -12.49 -6.29
C GLN A 41 6.05 -13.93 -6.63
N GLN A 42 6.99 -14.80 -7.05
CA GLN A 42 6.66 -16.19 -7.34
C GLN A 42 6.27 -16.93 -6.06
N LEU A 43 7.05 -16.77 -4.99
CA LEU A 43 6.76 -17.38 -3.69
C LEU A 43 5.42 -16.90 -3.11
N VAL A 44 5.13 -15.60 -3.26
CA VAL A 44 3.83 -15.03 -2.87
C VAL A 44 2.70 -15.69 -3.65
N GLN A 45 2.84 -15.85 -4.97
CA GLN A 45 1.83 -16.52 -5.80
C GLN A 45 1.63 -17.99 -5.40
N GLU A 46 2.71 -18.72 -5.11
CA GLU A 46 2.65 -20.12 -4.67
C GLU A 46 1.93 -20.24 -3.32
N LEU A 47 2.30 -19.43 -2.33
CA LEU A 47 1.65 -19.43 -1.01
C LEU A 47 0.21 -18.91 -1.07
N SER A 48 -0.11 -17.99 -1.99
CA SER A 48 -1.48 -17.56 -2.25
C SER A 48 -2.37 -18.66 -2.83
N ARG A 49 -1.80 -19.62 -3.58
CA ARG A 49 -2.54 -20.76 -4.15
C ARG A 49 -2.71 -21.92 -3.16
N CYS A 50 -1.92 -21.95 -2.09
CA CYS A 50 -2.01 -22.97 -1.04
C CYS A 50 -3.39 -22.92 -0.35
N GLY A 51 -4.11 -24.05 -0.40
CA GLY A 51 -5.47 -24.15 0.15
C GLY A 51 -5.51 -23.94 1.66
N ALA A 52 -4.49 -24.44 2.37
CA ALA A 52 -4.34 -24.30 3.81
C ALA A 52 -4.14 -22.84 4.27
N LEU A 53 -3.70 -21.95 3.38
CA LEU A 53 -3.43 -20.54 3.69
C LEU A 53 -4.51 -19.58 3.17
N ARG A 54 -5.64 -20.10 2.69
CA ARG A 54 -6.74 -19.26 2.20
C ARG A 54 -7.33 -18.46 3.37
N GLY A 55 -7.40 -17.14 3.20
CA GLY A 55 -7.86 -16.22 4.26
C GLY A 55 -6.87 -16.03 5.41
N CYS A 56 -5.67 -16.63 5.34
CA CYS A 56 -4.65 -16.52 6.36
C CYS A 56 -3.57 -15.51 5.94
N PRO A 57 -3.11 -14.63 6.85
CA PRO A 57 -2.03 -13.69 6.58
C PRO A 57 -0.72 -14.38 6.19
N LYS A 58 -0.07 -13.84 5.17
CA LYS A 58 1.23 -14.27 4.64
C LYS A 58 2.21 -13.11 4.78
N VAL A 59 3.10 -13.20 5.74
CA VAL A 59 4.06 -12.16 6.09
C VAL A 59 5.44 -12.53 5.53
N PHE A 60 6.04 -11.64 4.75
CA PHE A 60 7.34 -11.79 4.13
C PHE A 60 8.28 -10.70 4.64
N LEU A 61 9.32 -11.08 5.38
CA LEU A 61 10.41 -10.18 5.77
C LEU A 61 11.55 -10.35 4.77
N LEU A 62 11.77 -9.34 3.95
CA LEU A 62 12.76 -9.32 2.87
C LEU A 62 13.91 -8.38 3.28
N LEU A 63 14.91 -8.96 3.93
CA LEU A 63 16.02 -8.21 4.53
C LEU A 63 17.26 -8.33 3.64
N SER A 64 17.77 -7.18 3.19
CA SER A 64 18.97 -7.11 2.37
C SER A 64 20.21 -6.90 3.25
N SER A 65 21.27 -7.66 3.02
CA SER A 65 22.56 -7.47 3.69
C SER A 65 23.65 -7.11 2.68
N ALA A 66 24.03 -5.84 2.56
CA ALA A 66 25.27 -5.48 1.87
C ALA A 66 26.45 -5.55 2.87
N PRO A 67 27.62 -6.11 2.49
CA PRO A 67 28.80 -6.09 3.35
C PRO A 67 29.17 -4.65 3.71
N GLY A 68 29.10 -4.30 4.99
CA GLY A 68 29.43 -2.96 5.49
C GLY A 68 28.31 -1.91 5.40
N ALA A 69 27.10 -2.28 4.97
CA ALA A 69 25.93 -1.40 5.06
C ALA A 69 25.23 -1.58 6.41
N ALA A 70 25.19 -0.52 7.20
CA ALA A 70 24.35 -0.45 8.39
C ALA A 70 22.98 0.16 8.04
N PRO A 71 21.88 -0.27 8.68
CA PRO A 71 21.80 -1.34 9.67
C PRO A 71 21.94 -2.75 9.08
N GLU A 72 22.59 -3.64 9.82
CA GLU A 72 22.48 -5.07 9.56
C GLU A 72 21.01 -5.52 9.78
N PRO A 73 20.52 -6.53 9.04
CA PRO A 73 19.22 -7.14 9.27
C PRO A 73 18.91 -7.44 10.75
N GLY A 74 19.94 -7.70 11.56
CA GLY A 74 19.82 -7.91 13.00
C GLY A 74 19.26 -6.71 13.77
N ALA A 75 19.59 -5.46 13.40
CA ALA A 75 19.07 -4.27 14.10
C ALA A 75 17.56 -4.11 13.88
N PHE A 76 17.10 -4.33 12.65
CA PHE A 76 15.67 -4.34 12.30
C PHE A 76 14.91 -5.39 13.11
N LEU A 77 15.40 -6.63 13.13
CA LEU A 77 14.77 -7.75 13.83
C LEU A 77 14.79 -7.56 15.36
N THR A 78 15.88 -7.00 15.90
CA THR A 78 15.99 -6.72 17.34
C THR A 78 14.96 -5.67 17.76
N SER A 79 14.87 -4.56 17.03
CA SER A 79 13.89 -3.50 17.29
C SER A 79 12.45 -4.01 17.20
N LEU A 80 12.14 -4.83 16.18
CA LEU A 80 10.83 -5.46 16.04
C LEU A 80 10.52 -6.39 17.22
N GLY A 81 11.47 -7.26 17.61
CA GLY A 81 11.31 -8.18 18.74
C GLY A 81 11.07 -7.46 20.07
N GLU A 82 11.81 -6.39 20.34
CA GLU A 82 11.62 -5.56 21.55
C GLU A 82 10.23 -4.91 21.58
N LEU A 83 9.77 -4.37 20.46
CA LEU A 83 8.46 -3.73 20.35
C LEU A 83 7.31 -4.72 20.49
N CYS A 84 7.42 -5.91 19.89
CA CYS A 84 6.44 -6.99 20.09
C CYS A 84 6.28 -7.36 21.57
N GLY A 85 7.38 -7.38 22.33
CA GLY A 85 7.33 -7.66 23.78
C GLY A 85 6.76 -6.51 24.62
N ARG A 86 6.98 -5.25 24.22
CA ARG A 86 6.53 -4.07 24.96
C ARG A 86 5.09 -3.65 24.64
N CYS A 87 4.65 -3.85 23.40
CA CYS A 87 3.37 -3.40 22.87
C CYS A 87 2.57 -4.56 22.25
N PRO A 88 2.16 -5.58 23.03
CA PRO A 88 1.53 -6.79 22.50
C PRO A 88 0.13 -6.58 21.90
N HIS A 89 -0.48 -5.41 22.17
CA HIS A 89 -1.81 -5.02 21.67
C HIS A 89 -1.74 -4.22 20.36
N TRP A 90 -0.54 -3.82 19.92
CA TRP A 90 -0.40 -3.08 18.67
C TRP A 90 -0.51 -4.01 17.47
N SER A 91 -1.09 -3.49 16.40
CA SER A 91 -1.07 -4.19 15.11
C SER A 91 0.37 -4.27 14.59
N LEU A 92 0.66 -5.27 13.75
CA LEU A 92 1.95 -5.39 13.11
C LEU A 92 2.29 -4.16 12.25
N LEU A 93 1.29 -3.48 11.67
CA LEU A 93 1.53 -2.26 10.91
C LEU A 93 2.00 -1.12 11.84
N GLN A 94 1.37 -0.95 13.00
CA GLN A 94 1.79 0.02 14.01
C GLN A 94 3.21 -0.28 14.52
N LEU A 95 3.50 -1.54 14.83
CA LEU A 95 4.84 -1.99 15.25
C LEU A 95 5.89 -1.69 14.17
N LEU A 96 5.59 -2.00 12.90
CA LEU A 96 6.50 -1.73 11.78
C LEU A 96 6.74 -0.23 11.57
N THR A 97 5.70 0.61 11.65
CA THR A 97 5.85 2.07 11.56
C THR A 97 6.76 2.62 12.67
N GLU A 98 6.64 2.11 13.89
CA GLU A 98 7.53 2.48 15.01
C GLU A 98 8.97 1.97 14.81
N VAL A 99 9.15 0.73 14.30
CA VAL A 99 10.48 0.23 13.91
C VAL A 99 11.12 1.15 12.86
N PHE A 100 10.35 1.58 11.86
CA PHE A 100 10.85 2.47 10.81
C PHE A 100 11.27 3.83 11.39
N CYS A 101 10.55 4.33 12.39
CA CYS A 101 10.90 5.54 13.13
C CYS A 101 12.25 5.41 13.83
N ARG A 102 12.39 4.38 14.67
CA ARG A 102 13.60 4.12 15.46
C ARG A 102 14.83 3.96 14.58
N ILE A 103 14.71 3.20 13.49
CA ILE A 103 15.80 3.01 12.55
C ILE A 103 16.18 4.33 11.88
N ALA A 104 15.20 5.16 11.50
CA ALA A 104 15.50 6.45 10.90
C ALA A 104 16.19 7.43 11.87
N GLU A 105 15.88 7.36 13.16
CA GLU A 105 16.52 8.17 14.21
C GLU A 105 17.93 7.67 14.56
N GLU A 106 18.13 6.35 14.63
CA GLU A 106 19.41 5.73 14.97
C GLU A 106 20.46 5.86 13.84
N PHE A 107 20.03 5.80 12.58
CA PHE A 107 20.91 5.82 11.41
C PHE A 107 20.84 7.14 10.65
N SER A 108 20.88 8.28 11.36
CA SER A 108 20.86 9.62 10.76
C SER A 108 22.01 9.81 9.75
N GLY A 109 21.73 9.60 8.46
CA GLY A 109 22.71 9.70 7.36
C GLY A 109 22.81 8.47 6.45
N ALA A 110 22.19 7.33 6.80
CA ALA A 110 22.15 6.15 5.94
C ALA A 110 20.99 6.21 4.94
N THR A 111 21.20 5.69 3.72
CA THR A 111 20.19 5.52 2.65
C THR A 111 19.17 4.42 2.96
N TYR A 112 19.00 4.06 4.24
CA TYR A 112 18.16 2.94 4.65
C TYR A 112 16.75 3.45 4.94
N CYS A 113 15.80 3.06 4.09
CA CYS A 113 14.39 3.43 4.23
C CYS A 113 13.56 2.16 4.04
N PRO A 114 13.18 1.48 5.14
CA PRO A 114 12.35 0.30 5.02
C PRO A 114 10.96 0.68 4.46
N VAL A 115 10.38 -0.24 3.70
CA VAL A 115 9.08 -0.07 3.04
C VAL A 115 8.25 -1.32 3.28
N LEU A 116 7.00 -1.14 3.70
CA LEU A 116 6.02 -2.21 3.72
C LEU A 116 5.13 -2.16 2.48
N ARG A 117 4.68 -3.32 2.03
CA ARG A 117 3.60 -3.51 1.04
C ARG A 117 2.55 -4.41 1.65
N SER A 118 1.32 -3.95 1.75
CA SER A 118 0.22 -4.63 2.41
C SER A 118 -0.99 -4.75 1.50
N SER A 119 -1.59 -5.93 1.51
CA SER A 119 -2.95 -6.22 1.01
C SER A 119 -3.78 -6.91 2.10
N LEU A 120 -3.44 -6.66 3.37
CA LEU A 120 -4.18 -7.18 4.52
C LEU A 120 -5.61 -6.64 4.53
N ARG A 121 -6.52 -7.46 5.05
CA ARG A 121 -7.96 -7.15 5.17
C ARG A 121 -8.41 -7.00 6.62
N GLY A 122 -7.46 -6.85 7.54
CA GLY A 122 -7.68 -6.68 8.97
C GLY A 122 -6.38 -6.47 9.71
N ALA A 123 -6.47 -5.96 10.94
CA ALA A 123 -5.32 -5.78 11.81
C ALA A 123 -4.70 -7.15 12.16
N LEU A 124 -3.39 -7.27 12.01
CA LEU A 124 -2.63 -8.45 12.39
C LEU A 124 -1.97 -8.19 13.74
N CYS A 125 -2.54 -8.71 14.82
CA CYS A 125 -1.96 -8.64 16.16
C CYS A 125 -1.15 -9.90 16.44
N LEU A 126 0.05 -9.75 17.02
CA LEU A 126 0.94 -10.88 17.32
C LEU A 126 0.76 -11.46 18.73
N GLY A 127 -0.06 -10.84 19.58
CA GLY A 127 -0.37 -11.29 20.94
C GLY A 127 -1.81 -11.80 21.12
N ASP A 128 -2.04 -12.58 22.17
CA ASP A 128 -3.35 -13.19 22.51
C ASP A 128 -4.38 -12.20 23.10
N THR A 129 -4.04 -10.92 23.21
CA THR A 129 -4.90 -9.89 23.79
C THR A 129 -5.73 -9.16 22.74
N GLU A 130 -7.06 -9.23 22.90
CA GLU A 130 -8.02 -8.41 22.16
C GLU A 130 -7.66 -6.91 22.26
N PRO A 131 -7.73 -6.14 21.16
CA PRO A 131 -7.24 -4.76 21.09
C PRO A 131 -8.07 -3.73 21.88
N TRP A 132 -9.13 -4.13 22.58
CA TRP A 132 -10.07 -3.24 23.29
C TRP A 132 -9.55 -2.65 24.62
N GLY A 133 -8.23 -2.58 24.81
CA GLY A 133 -7.62 -1.85 25.92
C GLY A 133 -7.44 -0.38 25.57
N LEU A 134 -7.67 0.53 26.53
CA LEU A 134 -7.30 1.95 26.42
C LEU A 134 -5.87 2.06 25.88
N GLU A 135 -5.70 2.60 24.67
CA GLU A 135 -4.37 2.85 24.11
C GLU A 135 -3.60 3.70 25.14
N PRO A 136 -2.40 3.27 25.60
CA PRO A 136 -1.52 4.19 26.28
C PRO A 136 -1.25 5.34 25.30
N GLU A 137 -1.51 6.58 25.74
CA GLU A 137 -1.27 7.80 24.96
C GLU A 137 0.07 7.67 24.24
N PRO A 138 0.08 7.62 22.90
CA PRO A 138 1.31 7.46 22.15
C PRO A 138 2.24 8.62 22.50
N SER A 139 3.53 8.36 22.64
CA SER A 139 4.51 9.43 22.87
C SER A 139 4.35 10.50 21.79
N PRO A 140 4.50 11.80 22.09
CA PRO A 140 4.29 12.90 21.12
C PRO A 140 5.11 12.80 19.82
N SER A 141 6.17 11.97 19.80
CA SER A 141 6.98 11.65 18.63
C SER A 141 6.38 10.60 17.69
N ALA A 142 5.31 9.90 18.09
CA ALA A 142 4.75 8.76 17.37
C ALA A 142 3.72 9.12 16.29
N GLN A 143 3.33 10.39 16.19
CA GLN A 143 2.36 10.88 15.20
C GLN A 143 2.93 12.03 14.37
N TYR A 144 2.51 12.15 13.12
CA TYR A 144 2.83 13.33 12.31
C TYR A 144 2.08 14.56 12.83
N ASP A 145 2.80 15.66 13.00
CA ASP A 145 2.21 16.96 13.28
C ASP A 145 1.55 17.53 12.01
N LEU A 146 0.21 17.59 12.04
CA LEU A 146 -0.63 18.12 10.97
C LEU A 146 -1.14 19.54 11.22
N SER A 147 -0.54 20.32 12.13
CA SER A 147 -1.02 21.68 12.45
C SER A 147 -0.80 22.71 11.34
N GLY A 148 0.06 22.41 10.36
CA GLY A 148 0.32 23.24 9.18
C GLY A 148 -0.70 23.03 8.05
N ALA A 149 -0.47 23.70 6.91
CA ALA A 149 -1.31 23.59 5.73
C ALA A 149 -1.30 22.15 5.18
N ARG A 150 -2.49 21.64 4.87
CA ARG A 150 -2.69 20.37 4.19
C ARG A 150 -3.09 20.69 2.76
N VAL A 151 -2.38 20.15 1.78
CA VAL A 151 -2.54 20.50 0.36
C VAL A 151 -2.81 19.27 -0.47
N ALA A 152 -3.71 19.37 -1.43
CA ALA A 152 -4.11 18.25 -2.28
C ALA A 152 -4.07 18.62 -3.76
N LEU A 153 -3.60 17.70 -4.60
CA LEU A 153 -3.62 17.80 -6.06
C LEU A 153 -4.36 16.59 -6.62
N LEU A 154 -5.45 16.83 -7.34
CA LEU A 154 -6.21 15.80 -8.06
C LEU A 154 -5.92 15.91 -9.55
N LEU A 155 -5.35 14.86 -10.14
CA LEU A 155 -5.11 14.74 -11.58
C LEU A 155 -5.96 13.59 -12.13
N ALA A 156 -6.98 13.91 -12.91
CA ALA A 156 -8.01 12.95 -13.28
C ALA A 156 -8.31 12.97 -14.78
N VAL A 157 -8.08 11.87 -15.48
CA VAL A 157 -8.60 11.68 -16.85
C VAL A 157 -10.06 11.24 -16.74
N ILE A 158 -10.99 11.99 -17.31
CA ILE A 158 -12.44 11.75 -17.16
C ILE A 158 -13.07 11.29 -18.48
N ARG A 159 -12.50 11.73 -19.61
CA ARG A 159 -12.95 11.30 -20.95
C ARG A 159 -12.87 9.78 -21.11
N GLY A 160 -13.94 9.19 -21.63
CA GLY A 160 -14.04 7.75 -21.85
C GLY A 160 -14.09 6.91 -20.56
N ARG A 161 -14.25 7.57 -19.39
CA ARG A 161 -14.17 6.95 -18.06
C ARG A 161 -15.46 7.21 -17.30
N SER A 162 -16.56 6.53 -17.69
CA SER A 162 -17.86 6.64 -17.00
C SER A 162 -17.69 6.45 -15.49
N GLY A 163 -18.37 7.29 -14.70
CA GLY A 163 -18.26 7.36 -13.24
C GLY A 163 -17.01 8.09 -12.69
N ALA A 164 -16.01 8.42 -13.50
CA ALA A 164 -14.81 9.12 -13.01
C ALA A 164 -15.12 10.50 -12.41
N GLN A 165 -16.16 11.18 -12.90
CA GLN A 165 -16.61 12.45 -12.34
C GLN A 165 -17.10 12.29 -10.90
N HIS A 166 -17.79 11.19 -10.58
CA HIS A 166 -18.22 10.89 -9.21
C HIS A 166 -17.02 10.63 -8.28
N ASP A 167 -15.95 10.01 -8.78
CA ASP A 167 -14.70 9.86 -8.01
C ASP A 167 -14.04 11.20 -7.70
N VAL A 168 -14.01 12.11 -8.68
CA VAL A 168 -13.49 13.49 -8.50
C VAL A 168 -14.31 14.23 -7.45
N GLU A 169 -15.64 14.18 -7.53
CA GLU A 169 -16.53 14.86 -6.59
C GLU A 169 -16.43 14.28 -5.17
N ALA A 170 -16.36 12.95 -5.05
CA ALA A 170 -16.22 12.27 -3.77
C ALA A 170 -14.88 12.60 -3.09
N LEU A 171 -13.75 12.51 -3.80
CA LEU A 171 -12.45 12.88 -3.26
C LEU A 171 -12.33 14.37 -2.96
N TRP A 172 -12.85 15.23 -3.84
CA TRP A 172 -12.85 16.68 -3.59
C TRP A 172 -13.61 17.01 -2.30
N GLY A 173 -14.82 16.45 -2.14
CA GLY A 173 -15.61 16.63 -0.93
C GLY A 173 -14.95 16.05 0.33
N LEU A 174 -14.22 14.93 0.22
CA LEU A 174 -13.41 14.39 1.31
C LEU A 174 -12.26 15.33 1.66
N CYS A 175 -11.50 15.81 0.67
CA CYS A 175 -10.38 16.74 0.88
C CYS A 175 -10.86 18.03 1.57
N GLN A 176 -12.01 18.57 1.16
CA GLN A 176 -12.63 19.72 1.84
C GLN A 176 -13.00 19.41 3.28
N ALA A 177 -13.63 18.26 3.55
CA ALA A 177 -14.01 17.85 4.91
C ALA A 177 -12.79 17.66 5.82
N LEU A 178 -11.70 17.14 5.27
CA LEU A 178 -10.41 17.00 5.93
C LEU A 178 -9.56 18.28 5.86
N GLY A 179 -10.10 19.41 5.39
CA GLY A 179 -9.44 20.72 5.38
C GLY A 179 -8.14 20.78 4.57
N PHE A 180 -8.11 20.13 3.42
CA PHE A 180 -7.06 20.26 2.41
C PHE A 180 -7.37 21.43 1.45
N GLU A 181 -6.36 22.25 1.17
CA GLU A 181 -6.36 23.16 0.03
C GLU A 181 -6.17 22.35 -1.26
N THR A 182 -7.24 22.18 -2.03
CA THR A 182 -7.28 21.22 -3.14
C THR A 182 -7.24 21.92 -4.50
N THR A 183 -6.39 21.43 -5.40
CA THR A 183 -6.35 21.79 -6.82
C THR A 183 -6.75 20.59 -7.67
N LEU A 184 -7.41 20.83 -8.80
CA LEU A 184 -7.88 19.79 -9.72
C LEU A 184 -7.46 20.12 -11.14
N MET A 185 -6.88 19.15 -11.84
CA MET A 185 -6.75 19.16 -13.29
C MET A 185 -7.45 17.93 -13.89
N THR A 186 -8.31 18.19 -14.86
CA THR A 186 -9.06 17.17 -15.60
C THR A 186 -8.46 16.94 -16.99
N ASP A 187 -8.47 15.69 -17.45
CA ASP A 187 -7.95 15.23 -18.74
C ASP A 187 -6.49 15.64 -19.03
N PRO A 188 -5.54 15.51 -18.07
CA PRO A 188 -4.13 15.80 -18.36
C PRO A 188 -3.57 14.83 -19.40
N THR A 189 -2.73 15.33 -20.30
CA THR A 189 -1.85 14.51 -21.14
C THR A 189 -0.76 13.88 -20.28
N ALA A 190 -0.02 12.91 -20.84
CA ALA A 190 1.13 12.32 -20.15
C ALA A 190 2.17 13.37 -19.72
N GLN A 191 2.43 14.35 -20.59
CA GLN A 191 3.31 15.47 -20.29
C GLN A 191 2.71 16.38 -19.21
N ALA A 192 1.42 16.70 -19.29
CA ALA A 192 0.75 17.54 -18.30
C ALA A 192 0.74 16.92 -16.88
N PHE A 193 0.65 15.59 -16.76
CA PHE A 193 0.81 14.91 -15.46
C PHE A 193 2.14 15.27 -14.80
N GLN A 194 3.23 15.31 -15.57
CA GLN A 194 4.57 15.64 -15.06
C GLN A 194 4.70 17.14 -14.77
N GLU A 195 4.25 17.97 -15.70
CA GLU A 195 4.34 19.44 -15.59
C GLU A 195 3.54 19.98 -14.42
N GLU A 196 2.33 19.50 -14.19
CA GLU A 196 1.51 19.93 -13.06
C GLU A 196 2.10 19.52 -11.73
N LEU A 197 2.68 18.32 -11.64
CA LEU A 197 3.30 17.88 -10.39
C LEU A 197 4.60 18.64 -10.10
N ALA A 198 5.37 18.97 -11.13
CA ALA A 198 6.55 19.83 -11.01
C ALA A 198 6.16 21.25 -10.57
N GLN A 199 5.12 21.84 -11.16
CA GLN A 199 4.57 23.14 -10.76
C GLN A 199 4.05 23.10 -9.32
N PHE A 200 3.34 22.04 -8.93
CA PHE A 200 2.84 21.84 -7.58
C PHE A 200 3.98 21.77 -6.56
N ARG A 201 5.05 21.01 -6.86
CA ARG A 201 6.28 20.95 -6.05
C ARG A 201 6.91 22.34 -5.90
N GLU A 202 7.04 23.09 -6.99
CA GLU A 202 7.63 24.43 -6.97
C GLU A 202 6.79 25.42 -6.16
N TRP A 203 5.47 25.35 -6.29
CA TRP A 203 4.55 26.13 -5.48
C TRP A 203 4.68 25.80 -3.99
N LEU A 204 4.78 24.52 -3.62
CA LEU A 204 5.00 24.09 -2.23
C LEU A 204 6.31 24.64 -1.66
N ASP A 205 7.39 24.54 -2.44
CA ASP A 205 8.71 25.05 -2.03
C ASP A 205 8.75 26.58 -1.90
N ALA A 206 7.90 27.30 -2.63
CA ALA A 206 7.73 28.75 -2.54
C ALA A 206 6.71 29.18 -1.48
N HIS A 207 5.93 28.23 -0.91
CA HIS A 207 4.89 28.51 0.04
C HIS A 207 5.48 29.05 1.35
N ARG A 208 4.93 30.17 1.86
CA ARG A 208 5.50 30.88 3.02
C ARG A 208 5.14 30.27 4.37
N GLY A 209 4.10 29.44 4.43
CA GLY A 209 3.62 28.77 5.65
C GLY A 209 4.17 27.35 5.81
N PRO A 210 4.08 26.75 7.02
CA PRO A 210 4.42 25.35 7.21
C PRO A 210 3.40 24.46 6.49
N VAL A 211 3.86 23.61 5.58
CA VAL A 211 3.07 22.53 4.99
C VAL A 211 3.23 21.28 5.85
N SER A 212 2.13 20.65 6.23
CA SER A 212 2.13 19.51 7.15
C SER A 212 1.96 18.17 6.45
N CYS A 213 1.27 18.12 5.31
CA CYS A 213 1.21 16.96 4.43
C CYS A 213 0.77 17.36 3.01
N ALA A 214 1.01 16.46 2.05
CA ALA A 214 0.47 16.57 0.70
C ALA A 214 -0.25 15.28 0.27
N LEU A 215 -1.39 15.43 -0.40
CA LEU A 215 -2.14 14.34 -1.02
C LEU A 215 -2.17 14.54 -2.54
N VAL A 216 -1.84 13.51 -3.30
CA VAL A 216 -1.93 13.51 -4.76
C VAL A 216 -2.80 12.34 -5.20
N ALA A 217 -3.93 12.61 -5.85
CA ALA A 217 -4.74 11.58 -6.46
C ALA A 217 -4.49 11.53 -7.97
N LEU A 218 -4.10 10.36 -8.47
CA LEU A 218 -3.82 10.07 -9.87
C LEU A 218 -4.89 9.10 -10.37
N MET A 219 -5.84 9.59 -11.16
CA MET A 219 -7.00 8.81 -11.60
C MET A 219 -7.04 8.72 -13.12
N ALA A 220 -6.60 7.59 -13.69
CA ALA A 220 -6.46 7.41 -15.13
C ALA A 220 -6.77 5.96 -15.57
N HIS A 221 -6.71 5.69 -16.88
CA HIS A 221 -6.56 4.31 -17.32
C HIS A 221 -5.14 3.81 -16.98
N GLY A 222 -5.01 2.49 -16.91
CA GLY A 222 -3.75 1.83 -16.63
C GLY A 222 -3.20 1.09 -17.84
N GLY A 223 -1.89 1.16 -18.04
CA GLY A 223 -1.16 0.34 -19.00
C GLY A 223 -0.90 -1.09 -18.49
N PRO A 224 -0.36 -1.97 -19.34
CA PRO A 224 -0.14 -3.39 -19.02
C PRO A 224 0.89 -3.62 -17.90
N GLN A 225 1.75 -2.65 -17.60
CA GLN A 225 2.75 -2.73 -16.52
C GLN A 225 2.46 -1.74 -15.39
N GLY A 226 1.25 -1.17 -15.34
CA GLY A 226 0.84 -0.19 -14.33
C GLY A 226 1.24 1.25 -14.60
N GLN A 227 1.58 1.59 -15.83
CA GLN A 227 1.65 2.98 -16.29
C GLN A 227 0.28 3.66 -16.16
N LEU A 228 0.27 4.98 -15.96
CA LEU A 228 -0.91 5.80 -16.17
C LEU A 228 -0.99 6.22 -17.64
N LEU A 229 -2.20 6.25 -18.18
CA LEU A 229 -2.46 6.76 -19.53
C LEU A 229 -3.02 8.18 -19.45
N GLY A 230 -2.33 9.14 -20.08
CA GLY A 230 -2.82 10.49 -20.29
C GLY A 230 -4.02 10.54 -21.24
N ALA A 231 -4.69 11.69 -21.32
CA ALA A 231 -5.78 11.92 -22.26
C ALA A 231 -5.34 11.84 -23.74
N ASP A 232 -4.04 11.95 -24.00
CA ASP A 232 -3.36 11.73 -25.28
C ASP A 232 -3.02 10.26 -25.55
N GLY A 233 -3.35 9.35 -24.62
CA GLY A 233 -3.05 7.93 -24.70
C GLY A 233 -1.58 7.58 -24.49
N GLN A 234 -0.74 8.56 -24.14
CA GLN A 234 0.67 8.34 -23.83
C GLN A 234 0.84 7.87 -22.38
N GLU A 235 1.94 7.15 -22.13
CA GLU A 235 2.21 6.53 -20.84
C GLU A 235 3.05 7.40 -19.91
N VAL A 236 2.73 7.37 -18.62
CA VAL A 236 3.52 7.97 -17.53
C VAL A 236 3.73 6.93 -16.45
N GLN A 237 4.97 6.81 -15.98
CA GLN A 237 5.28 5.94 -14.84
C GLN A 237 4.89 6.63 -13.53
N PRO A 238 4.01 6.03 -12.69
CA PRO A 238 3.67 6.58 -11.39
C PRO A 238 4.91 6.88 -10.51
N GLU A 239 5.94 6.03 -10.60
CA GLU A 239 7.16 6.17 -9.83
C GLU A 239 7.95 7.43 -10.19
N ALA A 240 7.85 7.90 -11.45
CA ALA A 240 8.44 9.17 -11.85
C ALA A 240 7.73 10.36 -11.21
N LEU A 241 6.39 10.29 -11.11
CA LEU A 241 5.58 11.30 -10.44
C LEU A 241 5.87 11.34 -8.93
N VAL A 242 5.93 10.17 -8.27
CA VAL A 242 6.30 10.10 -6.85
C VAL A 242 7.67 10.72 -6.60
N ARG A 243 8.65 10.38 -7.43
CA ARG A 243 10.01 10.93 -7.34
C ARG A 243 10.03 12.46 -7.44
N GLU A 244 9.18 13.04 -8.27
CA GLU A 244 9.07 14.50 -8.41
C GLU A 244 8.72 15.17 -7.08
N LEU A 245 7.71 14.65 -6.37
CA LEU A 245 7.30 15.19 -5.07
C LEU A 245 8.25 14.78 -3.93
N SER A 246 8.95 13.65 -4.04
CA SER A 246 9.98 13.24 -3.08
C SER A 246 11.09 14.27 -2.92
N CYS A 247 11.40 15.01 -3.99
CA CYS A 247 12.40 16.07 -4.01
C CYS A 247 11.91 17.40 -3.38
N CYS A 248 10.63 17.50 -3.00
CA CYS A 248 10.07 18.71 -2.39
C CYS A 248 10.68 18.98 -1.02
N ARG A 249 11.26 20.18 -0.85
CA ARG A 249 11.91 20.59 0.41
C ARG A 249 10.88 20.88 1.49
N ALA A 250 9.75 21.48 1.11
CA ALA A 250 8.66 21.77 2.05
C ALA A 250 8.06 20.50 2.69
N LEU A 251 8.17 19.34 2.03
CA LEU A 251 7.63 18.06 2.50
C LEU A 251 8.68 17.13 3.12
N ARG A 252 9.88 17.61 3.47
CA ARG A 252 10.87 16.78 4.17
C ARG A 252 10.38 16.41 5.57
N GLY A 253 10.33 15.12 5.88
CA GLY A 253 9.79 14.64 7.16
C GLY A 253 8.26 14.73 7.25
N ARG A 254 7.58 15.08 6.15
CA ARG A 254 6.13 15.23 6.07
C ARG A 254 5.53 14.15 5.16
N PRO A 255 4.34 13.63 5.48
CA PRO A 255 3.73 12.56 4.71
C PRO A 255 3.30 13.05 3.32
N LYS A 256 3.68 12.26 2.30
CA LYS A 256 3.29 12.40 0.90
C LYS A 256 2.39 11.22 0.55
N ILE A 257 1.11 11.50 0.35
CA ILE A 257 0.07 10.48 0.16
C ILE A 257 -0.27 10.45 -1.33
N PHE A 258 -0.17 9.29 -1.96
CA PHE A 258 -0.54 9.06 -3.36
C PHE A 258 -1.69 8.07 -3.43
N LEU A 259 -2.80 8.47 -4.04
CA LEU A 259 -3.93 7.61 -4.35
C LEU A 259 -3.94 7.33 -5.85
N LEU A 260 -3.86 6.06 -6.26
CA LEU A 260 -3.73 5.67 -7.66
C LEU A 260 -4.92 4.83 -8.10
N GLN A 261 -5.91 5.49 -8.73
CA GLN A 261 -7.06 4.83 -9.37
C GLN A 261 -6.76 4.55 -10.84
N ALA A 262 -6.06 3.46 -11.09
CA ALA A 262 -5.74 2.94 -12.43
C ALA A 262 -5.51 1.42 -12.40
N CYS A 263 -5.71 0.76 -13.54
CA CYS A 263 -5.33 -0.64 -13.69
C CYS A 263 -3.80 -0.80 -13.60
N ARG A 264 -3.35 -1.99 -13.19
CA ARG A 264 -1.93 -2.35 -13.13
C ARG A 264 -1.56 -3.54 -13.98
N GLY A 265 -2.46 -3.89 -14.89
CA GLY A 265 -2.37 -5.00 -15.82
C GLY A 265 -3.77 -5.40 -16.28
N GLY A 266 -3.85 -6.50 -17.01
CA GLY A 266 -5.10 -7.01 -17.59
C GLY A 266 -5.74 -8.16 -16.82
N HIS A 267 -5.14 -8.60 -15.71
CA HIS A 267 -5.64 -9.76 -14.97
C HIS A 267 -6.95 -9.42 -14.23
N ARG A 268 -8.01 -10.16 -14.54
CA ARG A 268 -9.30 -10.08 -13.86
C ARG A 268 -9.38 -11.23 -12.88
N ASP A 269 -9.17 -10.93 -11.60
CA ASP A 269 -9.12 -11.93 -10.54
C ASP A 269 -10.49 -12.57 -10.33
N ALA A 270 -10.61 -13.89 -10.46
CA ALA A 270 -11.85 -14.61 -10.18
C ALA A 270 -12.07 -14.85 -8.67
N GLY A 271 -11.05 -14.57 -7.85
CA GLY A 271 -10.99 -14.97 -6.46
C GLY A 271 -10.65 -16.46 -6.29
N LEU A 272 -10.21 -16.79 -5.08
CA LEU A 272 -9.95 -18.14 -4.60
C LEU A 272 -11.10 -18.53 -3.68
N GLY A 273 -11.95 -19.45 -4.14
CA GLY A 273 -13.17 -19.86 -3.43
C GLY A 273 -13.75 -21.14 -4.02
N PRO A 274 -14.72 -21.80 -3.35
CA PRO A 274 -15.38 -22.98 -3.90
C PRO A 274 -16.09 -22.64 -5.21
N THR A 275 -15.74 -23.31 -6.31
CA THR A 275 -16.19 -22.98 -7.66
C THR A 275 -17.58 -23.57 -8.02
N ALA A 276 -18.18 -24.41 -7.18
CA ALA A 276 -19.41 -25.15 -7.50
C ALA A 276 -20.63 -24.72 -6.68
N LEU A 277 -21.74 -24.40 -7.37
CA LEU A 277 -23.08 -24.07 -6.86
C LEU A 277 -23.12 -22.96 -5.79
N SER A 278 -23.02 -21.70 -6.24
CA SER A 278 -23.12 -20.49 -5.41
C SER A 278 -24.34 -20.47 -4.46
N TRP A 279 -25.49 -21.01 -4.88
CA TRP A 279 -26.69 -21.11 -4.04
C TRP A 279 -26.52 -22.06 -2.85
N PHE A 280 -25.79 -23.16 -3.04
CA PHE A 280 -25.53 -24.18 -2.02
C PHE A 280 -24.56 -23.66 -0.96
N TRP A 281 -23.51 -22.95 -1.38
CA TRP A 281 -22.58 -22.31 -0.44
C TRP A 281 -23.20 -21.11 0.28
N ARG A 282 -24.08 -20.35 -0.38
CA ARG A 282 -24.85 -19.30 0.29
C ARG A 282 -25.77 -19.87 1.38
N TRP A 283 -26.38 -21.02 1.14
CA TRP A 283 -27.14 -21.76 2.16
C TRP A 283 -26.24 -22.23 3.31
N LEU A 284 -25.00 -22.68 3.02
CA LEU A 284 -24.00 -23.05 4.01
C LEU A 284 -23.31 -21.87 4.73
N ARG A 285 -23.60 -20.62 4.35
CA ARG A 285 -22.85 -19.43 4.80
C ARG A 285 -21.33 -19.57 4.61
N ALA A 286 -20.92 -20.17 3.50
CA ALA A 286 -19.50 -20.31 3.19
C ALA A 286 -18.83 -18.93 3.04
N PRO A 287 -17.54 -18.79 3.38
CA PRO A 287 -16.80 -17.56 3.15
C PRO A 287 -16.84 -17.18 1.66
N PRO A 288 -17.02 -15.89 1.32
CA PRO A 288 -16.93 -15.44 -0.06
C PRO A 288 -15.54 -15.74 -0.65
N ALA A 289 -15.45 -15.79 -1.98
CA ALA A 289 -14.17 -15.94 -2.66
C ALA A 289 -13.22 -14.80 -2.23
N THR A 290 -11.99 -15.14 -1.88
CA THR A 290 -10.97 -14.16 -1.47
C THR A 290 -10.11 -13.80 -2.69
N PRO A 291 -9.76 -12.52 -2.93
CA PRO A 291 -8.83 -12.19 -3.99
C PRO A 291 -7.51 -12.96 -3.86
N SER A 292 -6.92 -13.32 -4.99
CA SER A 292 -5.66 -14.07 -5.08
C SER A 292 -4.45 -13.35 -4.47
N HIS A 293 -4.50 -12.03 -4.41
CA HIS A 293 -3.44 -11.19 -3.86
C HIS A 293 -3.73 -10.68 -2.43
N ALA A 294 -4.83 -11.12 -1.82
CA ALA A 294 -5.22 -10.67 -0.48
C ALA A 294 -4.40 -11.34 0.63
N ASP A 295 -4.36 -10.68 1.79
CA ASP A 295 -3.75 -11.18 3.02
C ASP A 295 -2.22 -11.34 2.91
N VAL A 296 -1.56 -10.47 2.14
CA VAL A 296 -0.10 -10.45 1.98
C VAL A 296 0.48 -9.21 2.64
N LEU A 297 1.55 -9.38 3.40
CA LEU A 297 2.39 -8.30 3.93
C LEU A 297 3.84 -8.58 3.56
N GLN A 298 4.47 -7.69 2.81
CA GLN A 298 5.89 -7.74 2.49
C GLN A 298 6.60 -6.56 3.16
N VAL A 299 7.73 -6.82 3.81
CA VAL A 299 8.56 -5.78 4.42
C VAL A 299 9.92 -5.82 3.76
N TYR A 300 10.26 -4.75 3.06
CA TYR A 300 11.54 -4.56 2.41
C TYR A 300 12.41 -3.69 3.29
N ALA A 301 13.55 -4.23 3.70
CA ALA A 301 14.53 -3.52 4.50
C ALA A 301 15.86 -3.56 3.74
N ASP A 302 15.99 -2.67 2.76
CA ASP A 302 17.16 -2.58 1.87
C ASP A 302 17.98 -1.31 2.07
N ALA A 303 19.30 -1.45 2.07
CA ALA A 303 20.24 -0.35 1.94
C ALA A 303 20.45 -0.11 0.44
N GLN A 304 19.67 0.78 -0.16
CA GLN A 304 19.71 0.94 -1.62
C GLN A 304 21.07 1.50 -2.09
N GLY A 305 21.86 0.64 -2.73
CA GLY A 305 22.87 1.02 -3.72
C GLY A 305 22.17 1.27 -5.06
N SER A 306 22.22 2.49 -5.55
CA SER A 306 21.53 2.94 -6.76
C SER A 306 21.98 2.18 -8.01
N SER A 307 21.02 1.86 -8.90
CA SER A 307 21.29 1.71 -10.33
C SER A 307 20.59 2.82 -11.11
N SER A 308 20.97 4.07 -10.85
CA SER A 308 20.95 5.17 -11.83
C SER A 308 21.74 6.36 -11.26
N ARG A 309 22.58 6.94 -12.11
CA ARG A 309 23.75 7.78 -11.78
C ARG A 309 23.37 9.25 -11.45
N GLY A 310 23.48 9.62 -10.17
CA GLY A 310 23.74 10.97 -9.60
C GLY A 310 22.53 11.84 -9.15
N PRO A 311 22.70 12.87 -8.27
CA PRO A 311 23.84 13.24 -7.41
C PRO A 311 23.58 13.06 -5.89
N THR A 312 24.60 13.37 -5.08
CA THR A 312 24.89 12.94 -3.70
C THR A 312 24.17 13.65 -2.53
N ALA A 313 24.02 12.85 -1.45
CA ALA A 313 24.06 13.17 -0.01
C ALA A 313 22.87 13.93 0.64
N GLY A 314 21.99 13.18 1.33
CA GLY A 314 21.36 13.65 2.56
C GLY A 314 19.87 13.36 2.80
N SER A 315 19.15 12.70 1.90
CA SER A 315 17.72 12.41 2.08
C SER A 315 17.36 11.10 1.38
N SER A 316 16.72 10.18 2.09
CA SER A 316 16.06 9.03 1.47
C SER A 316 14.88 9.55 0.65
N ASP A 317 15.03 9.65 -0.68
CA ASP A 317 13.99 10.09 -1.64
C ASP A 317 12.72 9.21 -1.65
N GLN A 318 12.61 8.29 -0.71
CA GLN A 318 11.53 7.32 -0.55
C GLN A 318 10.87 7.38 0.84
N ALA A 319 11.30 8.25 1.76
CA ALA A 319 10.74 8.32 3.12
C ALA A 319 9.47 9.18 3.22
N ASP A 320 8.62 8.81 4.18
CA ASP A 320 7.34 9.44 4.48
C ASP A 320 6.36 9.40 3.30
N ILE A 321 6.40 8.33 2.51
CA ILE A 321 5.54 8.14 1.34
C ILE A 321 4.53 7.04 1.63
N LEU A 322 3.27 7.32 1.33
CA LEU A 322 2.18 6.36 1.31
C LEU A 322 1.63 6.31 -0.10
N MET A 323 1.66 5.14 -0.74
CA MET A 323 1.03 4.91 -2.04
C MET A 323 -0.07 3.88 -1.89
N VAL A 324 -1.26 4.19 -2.40
CA VAL A 324 -2.40 3.28 -2.39
C VAL A 324 -2.85 3.04 -3.81
N TYR A 325 -2.66 1.82 -4.29
CA TYR A 325 -3.08 1.42 -5.62
C TYR A 325 -4.43 0.72 -5.55
N ALA A 326 -5.33 1.12 -6.46
CA ALA A 326 -6.67 0.54 -6.61
C ALA A 326 -6.69 -0.95 -7.00
N ALA A 327 -5.54 -1.47 -7.45
CA ALA A 327 -5.37 -2.85 -7.85
C ALA A 327 -3.99 -3.38 -7.42
N ALA A 328 -3.93 -4.67 -7.14
CA ALA A 328 -2.67 -5.41 -7.04
C ALA A 328 -1.90 -5.37 -8.38
N GLU A 329 -0.58 -5.57 -8.32
CA GLU A 329 0.27 -5.65 -9.51
C GLU A 329 -0.27 -6.68 -10.53
N GLY A 330 -0.35 -6.31 -11.80
CA GLY A 330 -0.91 -7.15 -12.87
C GLY A 330 -2.44 -7.17 -12.98
N CYS A 331 -3.17 -6.62 -12.00
CA CYS A 331 -4.64 -6.71 -11.93
C CYS A 331 -5.37 -5.46 -12.43
N VAL A 332 -6.66 -5.63 -12.72
CA VAL A 332 -7.58 -4.56 -13.12
C VAL A 332 -8.14 -3.83 -11.90
N ALA A 333 -8.31 -2.51 -12.02
CA ALA A 333 -9.09 -1.70 -11.08
C ALA A 333 -10.49 -1.43 -11.66
N TYR A 334 -11.52 -1.50 -10.83
CA TYR A 334 -12.91 -1.47 -11.26
C TYR A 334 -13.59 -0.13 -11.01
N ARG A 335 -14.61 0.15 -11.84
CA ARG A 335 -15.47 1.33 -11.78
C ARG A 335 -16.75 1.10 -12.56
N ASP A 336 -17.86 1.63 -12.03
CA ASP A 336 -19.15 1.71 -12.72
C ASP A 336 -19.60 3.18 -12.91
N GLU A 337 -20.87 3.40 -13.24
CA GLU A 337 -21.46 4.73 -13.39
C GLU A 337 -21.50 5.58 -12.11
N THR A 338 -21.47 4.96 -10.93
CA THR A 338 -21.54 5.62 -9.62
C THR A 338 -20.16 5.99 -9.07
N GLY A 339 -19.09 5.40 -9.61
CA GLY A 339 -17.72 5.65 -9.17
C GLY A 339 -16.91 4.37 -9.09
N SER A 340 -15.64 4.48 -8.71
CA SER A 340 -14.79 3.33 -8.47
C SER A 340 -14.97 2.79 -7.06
N ASP A 341 -15.01 1.46 -6.96
CA ASP A 341 -15.11 0.76 -5.68
C ASP A 341 -14.08 1.27 -4.67
N PHE A 342 -12.85 1.50 -5.14
CA PHE A 342 -11.77 2.03 -4.32
C PHE A 342 -12.08 3.42 -3.76
N ILE A 343 -12.38 4.39 -4.62
CA ILE A 343 -12.54 5.79 -4.20
C ILE A 343 -13.80 5.97 -3.36
N GLN A 344 -14.91 5.35 -3.75
CA GLN A 344 -16.16 5.45 -2.99
C GLN A 344 -15.99 4.83 -1.60
N THR A 345 -15.41 3.62 -1.51
CA THR A 345 -15.15 2.96 -0.22
C THR A 345 -14.17 3.77 0.64
N LEU A 346 -13.11 4.33 0.05
CA LEU A 346 -12.14 5.18 0.75
C LEU A 346 -12.84 6.37 1.40
N VAL A 347 -13.67 7.09 0.65
CA VAL A 347 -14.39 8.27 1.15
C VAL A 347 -15.36 7.89 2.27
N GLU A 348 -16.07 6.78 2.15
CA GLU A 348 -16.97 6.29 3.20
C GLU A 348 -16.23 5.95 4.50
N VAL A 349 -15.13 5.19 4.41
CA VAL A 349 -14.35 4.77 5.59
C VAL A 349 -13.74 5.97 6.30
N LEU A 350 -13.09 6.88 5.56
CA LEU A 350 -12.47 8.06 6.16
C LEU A 350 -13.50 9.05 6.75
N ARG A 351 -14.71 9.11 6.20
CA ARG A 351 -15.80 9.92 6.79
C ARG A 351 -16.39 9.28 8.05
N ALA A 352 -16.43 7.95 8.11
CA ALA A 352 -16.95 7.22 9.26
C ALA A 352 -16.00 7.31 10.47
N ASP A 353 -14.68 7.30 10.23
CA ASP A 353 -13.67 7.46 11.26
C ASP A 353 -12.56 8.44 10.82
N PRO A 354 -12.80 9.76 10.90
CA PRO A 354 -11.85 10.76 10.43
C PRO A 354 -10.59 10.88 11.31
N LYS A 355 -10.62 10.35 12.53
CA LYS A 355 -9.51 10.41 13.50
C LYS A 355 -8.66 9.14 13.51
N GLY A 356 -9.09 8.09 12.79
CA GLY A 356 -8.37 6.83 12.68
C GLY A 356 -6.96 7.00 12.11
N ASP A 357 -6.08 6.03 12.40
CA ASP A 357 -4.81 5.94 11.70
C ASP A 357 -5.04 5.55 10.24
N LEU A 358 -4.42 6.28 9.30
CA LEU A 358 -4.68 6.11 7.88
C LEU A 358 -4.31 4.72 7.36
N LEU A 359 -3.28 4.05 7.89
CA LEU A 359 -2.93 2.70 7.43
C LEU A 359 -3.98 1.67 7.89
N GLU A 360 -4.50 1.82 9.10
CA GLU A 360 -5.60 0.98 9.61
C GLU A 360 -6.90 1.23 8.84
N LEU A 361 -7.24 2.49 8.58
CA LEU A 361 -8.39 2.85 7.75
C LEU A 361 -8.25 2.28 6.33
N LEU A 362 -7.06 2.36 5.71
CA LEU A 362 -6.81 1.76 4.40
C LEU A 362 -6.88 0.23 4.42
N THR A 363 -6.55 -0.40 5.54
CA THR A 363 -6.73 -1.85 5.74
C THR A 363 -8.23 -2.21 5.75
N GLU A 364 -9.07 -1.39 6.39
CA GLU A 364 -10.53 -1.52 6.35
C GLU A 364 -11.11 -1.24 4.95
N VAL A 365 -10.58 -0.24 4.22
CA VAL A 365 -10.96 0.01 2.83
C VAL A 365 -10.64 -1.21 1.97
N ASN A 366 -9.44 -1.79 2.11
CA ASN A 366 -9.08 -2.99 1.37
C ASN A 366 -9.98 -4.18 1.74
N ARG A 367 -10.33 -4.37 3.02
CA ARG A 367 -11.28 -5.40 3.44
C ARG A 367 -12.61 -5.29 2.70
N ARG A 368 -13.22 -4.10 2.70
CA ARG A 368 -14.50 -3.84 2.03
C ARG A 368 -14.40 -4.06 0.52
N VAL A 369 -13.36 -3.52 -0.13
CA VAL A 369 -13.12 -3.71 -1.57
C VAL A 369 -12.96 -5.20 -1.92
N CYS A 370 -12.26 -5.97 -1.09
CA CYS A 370 -12.10 -7.41 -1.28
C CYS A 370 -13.40 -8.21 -1.10
N GLU A 371 -14.39 -7.67 -0.38
CA GLU A 371 -15.70 -8.29 -0.19
C GLU A 371 -16.64 -8.06 -1.37
N LEU A 372 -16.46 -6.98 -2.13
CA LEU A 372 -17.25 -6.67 -3.32
C LEU A 372 -17.05 -7.71 -4.43
N ASP A 373 -18.15 -8.09 -5.08
CA ASP A 373 -18.14 -8.88 -6.29
C ASP A 373 -18.42 -7.94 -7.47
N VAL A 374 -17.47 -7.84 -8.40
CA VAL A 374 -17.59 -6.95 -9.56
C VAL A 374 -17.97 -7.74 -10.80
N LEU A 375 -18.95 -7.24 -11.55
CA LEU A 375 -19.26 -7.78 -12.87
C LEU A 375 -18.38 -7.09 -13.91
N GLY A 376 -17.62 -7.88 -14.67
CA GLY A 376 -16.79 -7.33 -15.74
C GLY A 376 -17.65 -6.86 -16.93
N PRO A 377 -17.23 -5.85 -17.69
CA PRO A 377 -17.97 -5.39 -18.88
C PRO A 377 -18.08 -6.46 -19.97
N ASP A 378 -17.20 -7.47 -19.93
CA ASP A 378 -17.05 -8.49 -20.96
C ASP A 378 -17.62 -9.87 -20.55
N SER A 379 -18.10 -10.03 -19.30
CA SER A 379 -18.59 -11.32 -18.80
C SER A 379 -19.47 -11.21 -17.56
N ASP A 380 -20.50 -12.06 -17.45
CA ASP A 380 -21.31 -12.27 -16.24
C ASP A 380 -20.54 -12.94 -15.08
N GLU A 381 -19.27 -13.28 -15.28
CA GLU A 381 -18.41 -13.84 -14.24
C GLU A 381 -18.03 -12.78 -13.21
N ARG A 382 -18.30 -13.10 -11.93
CA ARG A 382 -17.90 -12.28 -10.79
C ARG A 382 -16.38 -12.24 -10.69
N ARG A 383 -15.87 -11.04 -10.45
CA ARG A 383 -14.45 -10.76 -10.23
C ARG A 383 -14.24 -10.14 -8.86
N LYS A 384 -13.02 -10.26 -8.36
CA LYS A 384 -12.58 -9.68 -7.09
C LYS A 384 -11.58 -8.56 -7.35
N ALA A 385 -11.57 -7.59 -6.45
CA ALA A 385 -10.60 -6.51 -6.41
C ALA A 385 -9.78 -6.59 -5.12
N CYS A 386 -8.54 -6.12 -5.17
CA CYS A 386 -7.65 -6.07 -4.01
C CYS A 386 -6.70 -4.90 -4.18
N LEU A 387 -6.59 -4.07 -3.14
CA LEU A 387 -5.69 -2.94 -3.12
C LEU A 387 -4.26 -3.40 -2.81
N GLU A 388 -3.30 -2.57 -3.21
CA GLU A 388 -1.93 -2.67 -2.73
C GLU A 388 -1.55 -1.35 -2.05
N ILE A 389 -1.22 -1.43 -0.76
CA ILE A 389 -0.82 -0.28 0.07
C ILE A 389 0.69 -0.37 0.27
N ARG A 390 1.45 0.62 -0.21
CA ARG A 390 2.89 0.73 0.04
C ARG A 390 3.16 1.89 0.99
N SER A 391 3.92 1.65 2.05
CA SER A 391 4.20 2.67 3.06
C SER A 391 5.65 2.67 3.50
N SER A 392 6.24 3.86 3.53
CA SER A 392 7.48 4.20 4.22
C SER A 392 7.25 5.25 5.31
N LEU A 393 5.99 5.36 5.77
CA LEU A 393 5.64 6.22 6.88
C LEU A 393 6.39 5.78 8.14
N ARG A 394 6.89 6.76 8.88
CA ARG A 394 7.68 6.56 10.09
C ARG A 394 6.92 6.93 11.36
N ARG A 395 5.71 7.46 11.21
CA ARG A 395 4.83 7.88 12.31
C ARG A 395 3.39 7.58 11.94
N ARG A 396 2.54 7.47 12.95
CA ARG A 396 1.10 7.38 12.82
C ARG A 396 0.57 8.60 12.06
N LEU A 397 -0.36 8.39 11.14
CA LEU A 397 -0.91 9.45 10.29
C LEU A 397 -2.42 9.51 10.46
N CYS A 398 -2.91 10.49 11.23
CA CYS A 398 -4.34 10.77 11.36
C CYS A 398 -4.62 12.11 10.69
N LEU A 399 -5.46 12.12 9.65
CA LEU A 399 -5.69 13.30 8.82
C LEU A 399 -6.53 14.39 9.51
N GLN A 400 -7.22 14.02 10.58
CA GLN A 400 -7.95 14.92 11.46
C GLN A 400 -7.53 14.72 12.92
N ALA A 401 -7.30 15.83 13.62
CA ALA A 401 -6.97 15.86 15.04
C ALA A 401 -8.21 15.67 15.94
#